data_AF-A0A2H3D971-F1
#
_entry.id   AF-A0A2H3D971-F1
#
_cell.length_a   1.000
_cell.length_b   1.000
_cell.length_c   1.000
_cell.angle_alpha   90.00
_cell.angle_beta   90.00
_cell.angle_gamma   90.00
#
_symmetry.space_group_name_H-M   'P 1'
#
loop_
_entity.id
_entity.type
_entity.pdbx_description
1 polymer ?
#
loop_
_entity_poly.entity_id
_entity_poly.type
_entity_poly.pdbx_seq_one_letter_code
_entity_poly.pdbx_strand_id
1 'polypeptide(L)'
;MSPHSTLVDEMKAIQHQILSLEERERKLAADYGMVGNIDSVEVFDEAKRRAFAKLGPSFEDNLRAMNQLMLLRLQLAQLRH
;
A
#
# COMPACT_ATOMS: atom_id res chain seq x y z
N MET A 1 -17.88 26.69 -2.99
CA MET A 1 -16.53 26.10 -3.07
C MET A 1 -16.35 25.55 -4.48
N SER A 2 -15.20 25.76 -5.13
CA SER A 2 -14.99 25.31 -6.50
C SER A 2 -14.60 23.82 -6.56
N PRO A 3 -15.13 23.04 -7.51
CA PRO A 3 -14.89 21.58 -7.61
C PRO A 3 -13.42 21.19 -7.82
N HIS A 4 -12.56 22.10 -8.28
CA HIS A 4 -11.12 21.87 -8.34
C HIS A 4 -10.42 21.86 -6.98
N SER A 5 -10.91 22.61 -5.98
CA SER A 5 -10.32 22.59 -4.63
C SER A 5 -10.52 21.25 -3.97
N THR A 6 -11.71 20.67 -4.11
CA THR A 6 -12.08 19.38 -3.51
C THR A 6 -11.29 18.21 -4.07
N LEU A 7 -11.00 18.21 -5.37
CA LEU A 7 -10.21 17.15 -6.01
C LEU A 7 -8.74 17.19 -5.56
N VAL A 8 -8.15 18.38 -5.46
CA VAL A 8 -6.77 18.55 -4.97
C VAL A 8 -6.65 18.10 -3.50
N ASP A 9 -7.64 18.42 -2.67
CA ASP A 9 -7.65 18.02 -1.26
C ASP A 9 -7.81 16.50 -1.10
N GLU A 10 -8.64 15.86 -1.92
CA GLU A 10 -8.79 14.40 -1.97
C GLU A 10 -7.47 13.71 -2.38
N MET A 11 -6.82 14.19 -3.45
CA MET A 11 -5.53 13.66 -3.90
C MET A 11 -4.46 13.77 -2.81
N LYS A 12 -4.41 14.88 -2.07
CA LYS A 12 -3.48 15.06 -0.93
C LYS A 12 -3.77 14.06 0.19
N ALA A 13 -5.03 13.84 0.53
CA ALA A 13 -5.41 12.87 1.56
C ALA A 13 -5.00 11.44 1.17
N ILE A 14 -5.21 11.06 -0.09
CA ILE A 14 -4.79 9.75 -0.62
C ILE A 14 -3.26 9.63 -0.60
N GLN A 15 -2.53 10.66 -1.06
CA GLN A 15 -1.07 10.68 -1.07
C GLN A 15 -0.50 10.50 0.34
N HIS A 16 -1.08 11.14 1.35
CA HIS A 16 -0.66 11.00 2.74
C HIS A 16 -0.86 9.56 3.27
N GLN A 17 -1.98 8.92 2.93
CA GLN A 17 -2.23 7.53 3.30
C GLN A 17 -1.22 6.58 2.62
N ILE A 18 -0.96 6.79 1.32
CA ILE A 18 0.04 6.03 0.56
C ILE A 18 1.41 6.09 1.25
N LEU A 19 1.88 7.29 1.64
CA LEU A 19 3.20 7.43 2.29
C LEU A 19 3.34 6.57 3.56
N SER A 20 2.29 6.51 4.39
CA SER A 20 2.32 5.69 5.60
C SER A 20 2.36 4.19 5.30
N LEU A 21 1.66 3.76 4.25
CA LEU A 21 1.61 2.37 3.81
C LEU A 21 2.89 1.96 3.08
N GLU A 22 3.54 2.87 2.36
CA GLU A 22 4.85 2.65 1.74
C GLU A 22 5.95 2.44 2.78
N GLU A 23 5.88 3.14 3.92
CA GLU A 23 6.79 2.87 5.04
C GLU A 23 6.58 1.47 5.61
N ARG A 24 5.33 1.00 5.66
CA ARG A 24 5.03 -0.38 6.07
C ARG A 24 5.51 -1.39 5.03
N GLU A 25 5.32 -1.12 3.73
CA GLU A 25 5.82 -1.94 2.62
C GLU A 25 7.34 -2.10 2.70
N ARG A 26 8.09 -1.01 2.94
CA ARG A 26 9.55 -1.06 3.13
C ARG A 26 9.97 -1.97 4.28
N LYS A 27 9.27 -1.90 5.41
CA LYS A 27 9.55 -2.77 6.57
C LYS A 27 9.26 -4.22 6.25
N LEU A 28 8.13 -4.51 5.62
CA LEU A 28 7.79 -5.88 5.20
C LEU A 28 8.79 -6.42 4.19
N ALA A 29 9.21 -5.63 3.21
CA ALA A 29 10.23 -6.01 2.24
C ALA A 29 11.53 -6.42 2.97
N ALA A 30 11.99 -5.62 3.93
CA ALA A 30 13.15 -5.97 4.75
C ALA A 30 12.94 -7.27 5.56
N ASP A 31 11.79 -7.44 6.21
CA ASP A 31 11.43 -8.66 6.95
C ASP A 31 11.31 -9.90 6.05
N TYR A 32 11.05 -9.70 4.77
CA TYR A 32 10.93 -10.74 3.75
C TYR A 32 12.26 -11.02 3.06
N GLY A 33 13.32 -10.23 3.34
CA GLY A 33 14.61 -10.34 2.68
C GLY A 33 14.67 -9.70 1.28
N MET A 34 13.64 -8.92 0.91
CA MET A 34 13.55 -8.18 -0.35
C MET A 34 14.24 -6.82 -0.16
N VAL A 35 15.56 -6.79 -0.40
CA VAL A 35 16.40 -5.59 -0.23
C VAL A 35 16.68 -4.90 -1.57
N GLY A 36 16.93 -3.59 -1.52
CA GLY A 36 17.26 -2.80 -2.71
C GLY A 36 16.04 -2.16 -3.34
N ASN A 37 15.85 -2.35 -4.65
CA ASN A 37 14.67 -1.84 -5.32
C ASN A 37 13.47 -2.73 -4.96
N ILE A 38 12.55 -2.18 -4.18
CA ILE A 38 11.40 -2.92 -3.66
C ILE A 38 10.38 -3.11 -4.77
N ASP A 39 10.13 -4.36 -5.15
CA ASP A 39 9.01 -4.72 -6.00
C ASP A 39 7.75 -4.88 -5.15
N SER A 40 6.84 -3.92 -5.26
CA SER A 40 5.55 -3.92 -4.58
C SER A 40 4.69 -5.15 -4.88
N VAL A 41 4.82 -5.72 -6.07
CA VAL A 41 4.08 -6.94 -6.44
C VAL A 41 4.62 -8.12 -5.66
N GLU A 42 5.94 -8.24 -5.55
CA GLU A 42 6.60 -9.32 -4.81
C GLU A 42 6.29 -9.25 -3.31
N VAL A 43 6.31 -8.05 -2.72
CA VAL A 43 5.94 -7.83 -1.31
C VAL A 43 4.48 -8.21 -1.07
N PHE A 44 3.57 -7.85 -1.98
CA PHE A 44 2.17 -8.21 -1.87
C PHE A 44 1.96 -9.73 -1.93
N ASP A 45 2.61 -10.41 -2.88
CA ASP A 45 2.49 -11.85 -3.04
C ASP A 45 3.05 -12.63 -1.84
N GLU A 46 4.15 -12.16 -1.25
CA GLU A 46 4.68 -12.75 -0.02
C GLU A 46 3.78 -12.48 1.19
N ALA A 47 3.24 -11.27 1.33
CA ALA A 47 2.26 -10.96 2.38
C ALA A 47 1.02 -11.87 2.27
N LYS A 48 0.56 -12.11 1.03
CA LYS A 48 -0.52 -13.06 0.73
C LYS A 48 -0.14 -14.46 1.14
N ARG A 49 1.01 -14.97 0.69
CA ARG A 49 1.52 -16.31 1.04
C ARG A 49 1.54 -16.54 2.56
N ARG A 50 2.07 -15.58 3.32
CA ARG A 50 2.17 -15.67 4.80
C ARG A 50 0.83 -15.62 5.50
N ALA A 51 -0.11 -14.79 5.02
CA ALA A 51 -1.47 -14.76 5.56
C ALA A 51 -2.18 -16.11 5.34
N PHE A 52 -2.07 -16.70 4.15
CA PHE A 52 -2.67 -18.01 3.84
C PHE A 52 -2.00 -19.18 4.56
N ALA A 53 -0.74 -19.05 4.95
CA ALA A 53 -0.05 -20.04 5.78
C ALA A 53 -0.52 -20.04 7.26
N LYS A 54 -1.53 -19.23 7.62
CA LYS A 54 -2.11 -19.12 8.98
C LYS A 54 -1.07 -18.81 10.06
N LEU A 55 -0.06 -18.02 9.71
CA LEU A 55 1.04 -17.68 10.63
C LEU A 55 0.61 -16.68 11.73
N GLY A 56 -0.63 -16.20 11.72
CA GLY A 56 -1.23 -15.38 12.76
C GLY A 56 -1.89 -14.09 12.23
N PRO A 57 -2.67 -13.39 13.07
CA PRO A 57 -3.46 -12.22 12.67
C PRO A 57 -2.61 -11.04 12.15
N SER A 58 -1.36 -10.92 12.63
CA SER A 58 -0.40 -9.92 12.13
C SER A 58 -0.16 -10.02 10.61
N PHE A 59 -0.20 -11.24 10.06
CA PHE A 59 0.00 -11.46 8.63
C PHE A 59 -1.23 -11.09 7.80
N GLU A 60 -2.44 -11.29 8.31
CA GLU A 60 -3.67 -10.82 7.68
C GLU A 60 -3.71 -9.28 7.64
N ASP A 61 -3.25 -8.62 8.71
CA ASP A 61 -3.16 -7.16 8.76
C ASP A 61 -2.13 -6.62 7.77
N ASN A 62 -1.00 -7.33 7.58
CA ASN A 62 -0.01 -6.99 6.56
C ASN A 62 -0.59 -7.11 5.15
N LEU A 63 -1.29 -8.21 4.85
CA LEU A 63 -1.97 -8.37 3.56
C LEU A 63 -3.02 -7.27 3.33
N ARG A 64 -3.82 -6.94 4.35
CA ARG A 64 -4.83 -5.87 4.26
C ARG A 64 -4.18 -4.52 3.94
N ALA A 65 -3.05 -4.21 4.58
CA ALA A 65 -2.31 -2.98 4.32
C ALA A 65 -1.74 -2.91 2.90
N MET A 66 -1.17 -4.01 2.39
CA MET A 66 -0.65 -4.05 1.01
C MET A 66 -1.79 -3.93 -0.02
N ASN A 67 -2.95 -4.54 0.25
CA ASN A 67 -4.13 -4.38 -0.59
C ASN A 67 -4.64 -2.93 -0.59
N GLN A 68 -4.70 -2.29 0.57
CA GLN A 68 -5.08 -0.88 0.67
C GLN A 68 -4.10 0.02 -0.11
N LEU A 69 -2.80 -0.24 -0.03
CA LEU A 69 -1.78 0.51 -0.76
C LEU A 69 -2.00 0.42 -2.28
N MET A 70 -2.24 -0.79 -2.79
CA MET A 70 -2.53 -1.00 -4.22
C MET A 70 -3.77 -0.22 -4.66
N LEU A 71 -4.86 -0.28 -3.89
CA LEU A 71 -6.11 0.42 -4.22
C LEU A 71 -5.94 1.94 -4.21
N LEU A 72 -5.23 2.50 -3.22
CA LEU A 72 -4.97 3.93 -3.16
C LEU A 72 -4.06 4.42 -4.30
N ARG A 73 -3.04 3.63 -4.68
CA ARG A 73 -2.20 3.93 -5.86
C ARG A 73 -3.04 3.96 -7.14
N LEU A 74 -3.95 3.00 -7.31
CA LEU A 74 -4.87 2.97 -8.45
C LEU A 74 -5.82 4.17 -8.46
N GLN A 75 -6.44 4.48 -7.32
CA GLN A 75 -7.33 5.64 -7.18
C GLN A 75 -6.60 6.95 -7.50
N LEU A 76 -5.38 7.12 -6.97
CA LEU A 76 -4.58 8.31 -7.25
C LEU A 76 -4.20 8.42 -8.73
N ALA A 77 -3.90 7.31 -9.39
CA ALA A 77 -3.64 7.30 -10.83
C ALA A 77 -4.89 7.73 -11.62
N GLN A 78 -6.07 7.22 -11.25
CA GLN A 78 -7.34 7.59 -11.88
C GLN A 78 -7.69 9.08 -11.70
N LEU A 79 -7.38 9.67 -10.55
CA LEU A 79 -7.60 11.11 -10.30
C LEU A 79 -6.61 12.03 -11.02
N ARG A 80 -5.48 11.49 -11.49
CA ARG A 80 -4.46 12.25 -12.26
C ARG A 80 -4.73 12.24 -13.77
N HIS A 81 -5.62 11.36 -14.25
CA HIS A 81 -6.01 11.20 -15.65
C HIS A 81 -7.31 11.93 -15.95
#